data_AF-A0A382HI66-F1
#
_entry.id   AF-A0A382HI66-F1
#
_cell.length_a   1.000
_cell.length_b   1.000
_cell.length_c   1.000
_cell.angle_alpha   90.00
_cell.angle_beta   90.00
_cell.angle_gamma   90.00
#
_symmetry.space_group_name_H-M   'P 1'
#
loop_
_entity.id
_entity.type
_entity.pdbx_description
1 polymer ?
#
loop_
_entity_poly.entity_id
_entity_poly.type
_entity_poly.pdbx_seq_one_letter_code
_entity_poly.pdbx_strand_id
1 'polypeptide(L)' 'MRGEKLEKLLEVTRELRHPKTGCPWDREQTFSSISYCAIEEAYEVVEAIEEKDY' A
#
# COMPACT_ATOMS: atom_id res chain seq x y z
N MET A 1 5.25 21.48 -0.91
CA MET A 1 6.61 20.96 -1.19
C MET A 1 6.52 19.60 -1.86
N ARG A 2 7.48 19.25 -2.73
CA ARG A 2 7.52 17.97 -3.45
C ARG A 2 7.72 16.84 -2.43
N GLY A 3 6.63 16.19 -1.99
CA GLY A 3 6.66 15.12 -0.97
C GLY A 3 5.44 15.03 -0.05
N GLU A 4 4.62 16.08 0.09
CA GLU A 4 3.52 16.12 1.08
C GLU A 4 2.53 14.93 0.98
N LYS A 5 2.21 14.50 -0.24
CA LYS A 5 1.32 13.34 -0.44
C LYS A 5 1.96 12.02 0.02
N LEU A 6 3.26 11.86 -0.21
CA LEU A 6 3.99 10.67 0.24
C LEU A 6 4.13 10.67 1.77
N GLU A 7 4.42 11.83 2.36
CA GLU A 7 4.44 11.99 3.82
C GLU A 7 3.09 11.63 4.44
N LYS A 8 1.99 12.05 3.80
CA LYS A 8 0.64 11.69 4.25
C LYS A 8 0.36 10.19 4.14
N LEU A 9 0.79 9.55 3.05
CA LEU A 9 0.67 8.09 2.90
C LEU A 9 1.45 7.37 4.02
N LEU A 10 2.68 7.78 4.29
CA LEU A 10 3.49 7.21 5.36
C LEU A 10 2.89 7.41 6.75
N GLU A 11 2.25 8.57 6.99
CA GLU A 11 1.50 8.83 8.23
C GLU A 11 0.32 7.86 8.37
N VAL A 12 -0.50 7.70 7.33
CA VAL A 12 -1.64 6.78 7.34
C VAL A 12 -1.18 5.34 7.58
N THR A 13 -0.16 4.87 6.87
CA THR A 13 0.38 3.51 7.06
C THR A 13 0.90 3.30 8.49
N ARG A 14 1.50 4.33 9.11
CA ARG A 14 1.96 4.26 10.50
C ARG A 14 0.78 4.13 11.48
N GLU A 15 -0.29 4.89 11.28
CA GLU A 15 -1.50 4.82 12.11
C GLU A 15 -2.19 3.45 11.99
N LEU A 16 -2.35 2.94 10.76
CA LEU A 16 -2.91 1.60 10.52
C LEU A 16 -2.11 0.50 11.22
N ARG A 17 -0.79 0.64 11.31
CA ARG A 17 0.11 -0.33 11.95
C ARG A 17 0.42 -0.01 13.43
N HIS A 18 -0.24 0.98 14.04
CA HIS A 18 0.04 1.35 15.43
C HIS A 18 -0.21 0.16 16.37
N PRO A 19 0.70 -0.17 17.31
CA PRO A 19 0.63 -1.42 18.07
C PRO A 19 -0.58 -1.55 19.00
N LYS A 20 -1.18 -0.44 19.43
CA LYS A 20 -2.32 -0.44 20.38
C LYS A 20 -3.65 -0.08 19.74
N THR A 21 -3.64 0.72 18.67
CA THR A 21 -4.85 1.32 18.08
C THR A 21 -4.98 1.08 16.58
N GLY A 22 -3.96 0.49 15.96
CA GLY A 22 -3.97 0.16 14.54
C GLY A 22 -4.91 -0.99 14.21
N CYS A 23 -5.25 -1.09 12.93
CA CYS A 23 -6.06 -2.16 12.39
C CYS A 23 -5.40 -3.53 12.66
N PRO A 24 -6.12 -4.53 13.21
CA PRO A 24 -5.56 -5.85 13.49
C PRO A 24 -4.91 -6.51 12.26
N TRP A 25 -5.58 -6.42 11.10
CA TRP A 25 -5.08 -7.00 9.85
C TRP A 25 -3.77 -6.36 9.40
N ASP A 26 -3.69 -5.02 9.38
CA ASP A 26 -2.47 -4.29 8.97
C ASP A 26 -1.28 -4.58 9.88
N ARG A 27 -1.53 -4.77 11.18
CA ARG A 27 -0.49 -5.09 12.17
C ARG A 27 0.11 -6.48 11.97
N GLU A 28 -0.70 -7.43 11.52
CA GLU A 28 -0.28 -8.81 11.28
C GLU A 28 0.42 -9.01 9.93
N GLN A 29 0.30 -8.05 9.00
CA GLN A 29 0.97 -8.13 7.70
C GLN A 29 2.50 -8.17 7.82
N THR A 30 3.12 -9.06 7.04
CA THR A 30 4.57 -9.21 6.87
C THR A 30 4.94 -9.02 5.40
N PHE A 31 6.24 -8.92 5.07
CA PHE A 31 6.68 -8.89 3.68
C PHE A 31 6.21 -10.13 2.89
N SER A 32 6.15 -11.29 3.53
CA SER A 32 5.69 -12.53 2.89
C SER A 32 4.18 -12.56 2.66
N SER A 33 3.36 -11.89 3.48
CA SER A 33 1.91 -11.86 3.27
C SER A 33 1.51 -10.87 2.19
N ILE A 34 2.25 -9.77 2.05
CA ILE A 34 1.98 -8.72 1.03
C ILE A 34 2.55 -9.09 -0.34
N SER A 35 3.54 -9.99 -0.43
CA SER A 35 4.25 -10.27 -1.68
C SER A 35 3.34 -10.70 -2.83
N TYR A 36 2.24 -11.40 -2.53
CA TYR A 36 1.27 -11.83 -3.53
C TYR A 36 0.49 -10.63 -4.09
N CYS A 37 -0.05 -9.77 -3.21
CA CYS A 37 -0.70 -8.52 -3.61
C CYS A 37 0.25 -7.62 -4.42
N ALA A 38 1.53 -7.53 -4.04
CA ALA A 38 2.49 -6.73 -4.79
C ALA A 38 2.70 -7.21 -6.24
N ILE A 39 2.51 -8.51 -6.50
CA ILE A 39 2.54 -9.06 -7.87
C ILE A 39 1.25 -8.72 -8.60
N GLU A 40 0.09 -8.92 -7.97
CA GLU A 40 -1.22 -8.61 -8.56
C GLU A 40 -1.31 -7.13 -8.97
N GLU A 41 -0.95 -6.22 -8.07
CA GLU A 41 -0.94 -4.77 -8.32
C GLU A 41 -0.01 -4.39 -9.48
N ALA A 42 1.10 -5.12 -9.68
CA ALA A 42 1.97 -4.89 -10.82
C ALA A 42 1.31 -5.30 -12.15
N TYR A 43 0.52 -6.37 -12.14
CA TYR A 43 -0.29 -6.77 -13.29
C TYR A 43 -1.43 -5.77 -13.56
N GLU A 44 -2.10 -5.29 -12.53
CA GLU A 44 -3.16 -4.26 -12.67
C GLU A 44 -2.60 -2.97 -13.26
N VAL A 45 -1.39 -2.55 -12.87
CA VAL A 45 -0.72 -1.40 -13.49
C VAL A 45 -0.43 -1.64 -14.98
N VAL A 46 -0.01 -2.86 -15.35
CA VAL A 46 0.22 -3.21 -16.76
C VAL A 46 -1.10 -3.18 -17.54
N GLU A 47 -2.16 -3.76 -17.00
CA GLU A 47 -3.50 -3.76 -17.59
C GLU A 47 -4.00 -2.31 -17.83
N ALA A 48 -3.92 -1.45 -16.83
CA ALA A 48 -4.28 -0.04 -16.94
C ALA A 48 -3.52 0.70 -18.07
N ILE A 49 -2.23 0.36 -18.28
CA ILE A 49 -1.43 0.91 -19.38
C ILE A 49 -1.92 0.38 -20.74
N GLU A 50 -2.20 -0.93 -20.85
CA GLU A 50 -2.67 -1.56 -22.09
C GLU A 50 -4.04 -1.02 -22.52
N GLU A 51 -4.93 -0.78 -21.54
CA GLU A 51 -6.26 -0.19 -21.75
C GLU A 51 -6.24 1.33 -21.93
N LYS A 52 -5.11 1.99 -21.61
CA LYS A 52 -4.93 3.45 -21.60
C LYS A 52 -5.82 4.17 -20.58
N ASP A 53 -5.97 3.58 -19.40
CA ASP A 53 -6.69 4.12 -18.25
C ASP A 53 -5.70 4.58 -17.15
N TYR A 54 -5.10 5.78 -17.33
CA TYR A 54 -4.09 6.34 -16.41
C TYR A 54 -4.17 7.86 -16.26
#